data_AF-A0A920AJ18-F1
#
_entry.id   AF-A0A920AJ18-F1
#
_cell.length_a   1.000
_cell.length_b   1.000
_cell.length_c   1.000
_cell.angle_alpha   90.00
_cell.angle_beta   90.00
_cell.angle_gamma   90.00
#
_symmetry.space_group_name_H-M   'P 1'
#
loop_
_entity.id
_entity.type
_entity.pdbx_description
1 polymer ?
#
loop_
_entity_poly.entity_id
_entity_poly.type
_entity_poly.pdbx_seq_one_letter_code
_entity_poly.pdbx_strand_id
1 'polypeptide(L)'
;MSKIISFASDFGLNDGSVGVVKGVISRIDDSLKVNDISHGIPPQDIKYGSLLLMRAIQYIPQGVLLAVVDPGVGTDRKAIAITTDWGVMIGPDNGLLNLACATVGGAQKAYALENENWIIPHEGNTFHARDIFAPFAAGYASGQLKLEEFGPELDLEDLKQYLIPLTDITDDEIKGEVLYVDEFGNCQTNISPQELTDKDYKIGDVIQ
;
A
#
# COMPACT_ATOMS: atom_id res chain seq x y z
N MET A 1 -20.44 1.04 4.67
CA MET A 1 -19.05 0.95 4.19
C MET A 1 -18.86 1.98 3.10
N SER A 2 -17.70 2.64 3.03
CA SER A 2 -17.42 3.63 1.98
C SER A 2 -17.25 2.93 0.63
N LYS A 3 -17.99 3.36 -0.40
CA LYS A 3 -17.91 2.84 -1.78
C LYS A 3 -16.73 3.44 -2.56
N ILE A 4 -15.54 3.43 -1.94
CA ILE A 4 -14.33 4.03 -2.50
C ILE A 4 -13.17 3.03 -2.44
N ILE A 5 -12.47 2.90 -3.56
CA ILE A 5 -11.20 2.18 -3.68
C ILE A 5 -10.13 3.18 -4.05
N SER A 6 -9.16 3.41 -3.17
CA SER A 6 -7.96 4.17 -3.50
C SER A 6 -6.93 3.23 -4.13
N PHE A 7 -6.41 3.55 -5.31
CA PHE A 7 -5.59 2.63 -6.11
C PHE A 7 -4.19 3.20 -6.37
N ALA A 8 -3.15 2.43 -6.03
CA ALA A 8 -1.76 2.74 -6.36
C ALA A 8 -1.07 1.56 -7.06
N SER A 9 -0.21 1.83 -8.04
CA SER A 9 0.63 0.79 -8.66
C SER A 9 1.91 1.29 -9.34
N ASP A 10 2.74 0.36 -9.80
CA ASP A 10 3.94 0.61 -10.63
C ASP A 10 3.71 0.33 -12.13
N PHE A 11 2.44 0.26 -12.57
CA PHE A 11 2.08 -0.16 -13.94
C PHE A 11 2.35 0.90 -15.01
N GLY A 12 2.47 2.17 -14.62
CA GLY A 12 2.34 3.29 -15.54
C GLY A 12 0.92 3.39 -16.13
N LEU A 13 0.77 4.27 -17.12
CA LEU A 13 -0.50 4.52 -17.80
C LEU A 13 -0.47 4.15 -19.30
N ASN A 14 0.64 3.59 -19.78
CA ASN A 14 0.88 3.44 -21.22
C ASN A 14 0.31 2.15 -21.84
N ASP A 15 0.20 1.07 -21.06
CA ASP A 15 -0.11 -0.28 -21.57
C ASP A 15 -1.56 -0.72 -21.32
N GLY A 16 -2.36 0.12 -20.65
CA GLY A 16 -3.76 -0.16 -20.31
C GLY A 16 -3.97 -1.01 -19.06
N SER A 17 -2.91 -1.45 -18.36
CA SER A 17 -2.99 -2.29 -17.16
C SER A 17 -3.91 -1.71 -16.08
N VAL A 18 -3.79 -0.40 -15.82
CA VAL A 18 -4.67 0.34 -14.89
C VAL A 18 -6.12 0.34 -15.36
N GLY A 19 -6.35 0.52 -16.66
CA GLY A 19 -7.69 0.50 -17.26
C GLY A 19 -8.37 -0.87 -17.11
N VAL A 20 -7.61 -1.96 -17.25
CA VAL A 20 -8.09 -3.32 -17.04
C VAL A 20 -8.51 -3.55 -15.58
N VAL A 21 -7.68 -3.13 -14.62
CA VAL A 21 -8.01 -3.23 -13.18
C VAL A 21 -9.30 -2.47 -12.86
N LYS A 22 -9.42 -1.22 -13.34
CA LYS A 22 -10.63 -0.43 -13.16
C LYS A 22 -11.85 -1.05 -13.83
N GLY A 23 -11.67 -1.66 -15.01
CA GLY A 23 -12.73 -2.40 -15.70
C GLY A 23 -13.21 -3.63 -14.92
N VAL A 24 -12.32 -4.33 -14.21
CA VAL A 24 -12.71 -5.40 -13.28
C VAL A 24 -13.57 -4.84 -12.15
N ILE A 25 -13.12 -3.75 -11.51
CA ILE A 25 -13.84 -3.09 -10.41
C ILE A 25 -15.25 -2.68 -10.88
N SER A 26 -15.36 -1.99 -12.00
CA SER A 26 -16.64 -1.48 -12.51
C SER A 26 -17.61 -2.58 -12.96
N ARG A 27 -17.10 -3.77 -13.35
CA ARG A 27 -17.97 -4.92 -13.69
C ARG A 27 -18.64 -5.53 -12.46
N ILE A 28 -18.04 -5.35 -11.27
CA ILE A 28 -18.58 -5.87 -10.01
C ILE A 28 -19.60 -4.89 -9.41
N ASP A 29 -19.28 -3.60 -9.38
CA ASP A 29 -20.20 -2.52 -8.99
C ASP A 29 -19.76 -1.22 -9.66
N ASP A 30 -20.56 -0.72 -10.61
CA ASP A 30 -20.30 0.48 -11.39
C ASP A 30 -20.47 1.78 -10.59
N SER A 31 -21.05 1.71 -9.39
CA SER A 31 -21.20 2.84 -8.47
C SER A 31 -19.96 3.07 -7.59
N LEU A 32 -18.97 2.16 -7.63
CA LEU A 32 -17.72 2.31 -6.90
C LEU A 32 -16.88 3.46 -7.48
N LYS A 33 -16.36 4.31 -6.59
CA LYS A 33 -15.42 5.36 -6.97
C LYS A 33 -14.00 4.84 -6.86
N VAL A 34 -13.22 4.96 -7.92
CA VAL A 34 -11.77 4.70 -7.89
C VAL A 34 -11.04 6.02 -7.74
N ASN A 35 -10.26 6.15 -6.66
CA ASN A 35 -9.39 7.28 -6.36
C ASN A 35 -7.94 6.88 -6.65
N ASP A 36 -7.39 7.24 -7.81
CA ASP A 36 -5.99 6.91 -8.10
C ASP A 36 -5.06 7.76 -7.24
N ILE A 37 -4.17 7.09 -6.50
CA ILE A 37 -3.12 7.75 -5.73
C ILE A 37 -1.93 8.02 -6.67
N SER A 38 -1.43 6.97 -7.33
CA SER A 38 -0.37 7.06 -8.34
C SER A 38 -0.25 5.72 -9.07
N HIS A 39 0.01 5.78 -10.37
CA HIS A 39 0.45 4.62 -11.17
C HIS A 39 1.89 4.77 -11.67
N GLY A 40 2.58 5.81 -11.21
CA GLY A 40 3.95 6.14 -11.58
C GLY A 40 4.98 5.73 -10.53
N ILE A 41 4.66 4.77 -9.65
CA ILE A 41 5.67 4.19 -8.77
C ILE A 41 6.75 3.55 -9.66
N PRO A 42 8.05 3.78 -9.39
CA PRO A 42 9.10 3.14 -10.17
C PRO A 42 8.91 1.61 -10.18
N PRO A 43 9.06 0.94 -11.34
CA PRO A 43 8.84 -0.49 -11.45
C PRO A 43 9.58 -1.28 -10.36
N GLN A 44 8.84 -2.14 -9.66
CA GLN A 44 9.34 -3.03 -8.61
C GLN A 44 9.85 -2.32 -7.33
N ASP A 45 9.74 -0.99 -7.22
CA ASP A 45 10.23 -0.24 -6.07
C ASP A 45 9.22 -0.24 -4.91
N ILE A 46 9.26 -1.32 -4.13
CA ILE A 46 8.41 -1.51 -2.95
C ILE A 46 8.66 -0.40 -1.91
N LYS A 47 9.91 0.07 -1.77
CA LYS A 47 10.28 1.13 -0.82
C LYS A 47 9.55 2.42 -1.15
N TYR A 48 9.67 2.86 -2.40
CA TYR A 48 9.02 4.05 -2.90
C TYR A 48 7.50 3.95 -2.76
N GLY A 49 6.91 2.81 -3.16
CA GLY A 49 5.48 2.56 -3.03
C GLY A 49 5.01 2.65 -1.58
N SER A 50 5.71 2.01 -0.64
CA SER A 50 5.33 2.00 0.78
C SER A 50 5.37 3.41 1.40
N LEU A 51 6.41 4.20 1.09
CA LEU A 51 6.54 5.59 1.55
C LEU A 51 5.47 6.51 0.94
N LEU A 52 5.16 6.32 -0.34
CA LEU A 52 4.07 7.05 -1.01
C LEU A 52 2.74 6.75 -0.34
N LEU A 53 2.46 5.49 -0.01
CA LEU A 53 1.21 5.08 0.66
C LEU A 53 1.13 5.62 2.09
N MET A 54 2.23 5.58 2.85
CA MET A 54 2.34 6.18 4.20
C MET A 54 1.93 7.66 4.22
N ARG A 55 2.32 8.41 3.19
CA ARG A 55 1.97 9.82 3.06
C ARG A 55 0.52 9.99 2.60
N ALA A 56 0.08 9.19 1.64
CA ALA A 56 -1.25 9.31 1.05
C ALA A 56 -2.35 8.94 2.05
N ILE A 57 -2.17 7.88 2.84
CA ILE A 57 -3.23 7.26 3.67
C ILE A 57 -3.89 8.23 4.65
N GLN A 58 -3.15 9.25 5.09
CA GLN A 58 -3.62 10.28 6.03
C GLN A 58 -4.63 11.26 5.42
N TYR A 59 -4.68 11.36 4.08
CA TYR A 59 -5.47 12.37 3.37
C TYR A 59 -6.49 11.79 2.39
N ILE A 60 -6.35 10.52 2.01
CA ILE A 60 -7.28 9.83 1.12
C ILE A 60 -8.51 9.31 1.88
N PRO A 61 -9.67 9.20 1.23
CA PRO A 61 -10.91 8.77 1.88
C PRO A 61 -10.84 7.31 2.36
N GLN A 62 -11.35 7.07 3.57
CA GLN A 62 -11.54 5.72 4.12
C GLN A 62 -12.34 4.81 3.16
N GLY A 63 -12.00 3.53 3.15
CA GLY A 63 -12.58 2.54 2.24
C GLY A 63 -11.63 1.37 2.05
N VAL A 64 -11.35 1.06 0.79
CA VAL A 64 -10.33 0.06 0.44
C VAL A 64 -9.11 0.76 -0.16
N LEU A 65 -7.92 0.45 0.35
CA LEU A 65 -6.67 0.75 -0.32
C LEU A 65 -6.27 -0.48 -1.15
N LEU A 66 -6.24 -0.35 -2.47
CA LEU A 66 -5.67 -1.32 -3.38
C LEU A 66 -4.27 -0.83 -3.79
N ALA A 67 -3.22 -1.58 -3.45
CA ALA A 67 -1.86 -1.20 -3.84
C ALA A 67 -1.09 -2.37 -4.44
N VAL A 68 -0.46 -2.14 -5.60
CA VAL A 68 0.25 -3.19 -6.33
C VAL A 68 1.60 -2.71 -6.84
N VAL A 69 2.65 -3.13 -6.17
CA VAL A 69 4.04 -3.12 -6.62
C VAL A 69 4.56 -4.51 -6.33
N ASP A 70 4.69 -5.34 -7.35
CA ASP A 70 4.77 -6.79 -7.14
C ASP A 70 5.82 -7.49 -8.04
N PRO A 71 7.11 -7.32 -7.73
CA PRO A 71 8.17 -8.08 -8.41
C PRO A 71 8.06 -9.60 -8.20
N GLY A 72 7.36 -10.04 -7.15
CA GLY A 72 7.16 -11.44 -6.80
C GLY A 72 5.87 -12.04 -7.36
N VAL A 73 5.24 -11.41 -8.35
CA VAL A 73 3.99 -11.92 -8.93
C VAL A 73 4.16 -13.37 -9.41
N GLY A 74 3.19 -14.20 -9.05
CA GLY A 74 3.17 -15.62 -9.41
C GLY A 74 4.22 -16.50 -8.73
N THR A 75 4.86 -16.02 -7.67
CA THR A 75 5.75 -16.79 -6.78
C THR A 75 5.03 -17.17 -5.48
N ASP A 76 5.77 -17.55 -4.44
CA ASP A 76 5.24 -17.97 -3.13
C ASP A 76 4.72 -16.82 -2.24
N ARG A 77 4.80 -15.55 -2.70
CA ARG A 77 4.32 -14.41 -1.92
C ARG A 77 2.79 -14.42 -1.81
N LYS A 78 2.26 -14.23 -0.60
CA LYS A 78 0.81 -14.27 -0.36
C LYS A 78 0.11 -13.06 -0.98
N ALA A 79 -1.13 -13.25 -1.42
CA ALA A 79 -2.08 -12.18 -1.71
C ALA A 79 -2.92 -11.95 -0.45
N ILE A 80 -2.89 -10.73 0.11
CA ILE A 80 -3.44 -10.47 1.44
C ILE A 80 -4.39 -9.28 1.46
N ALA A 81 -5.30 -9.31 2.43
CA ALA A 81 -6.00 -8.15 2.95
C ALA A 81 -5.62 -7.91 4.41
N ILE A 82 -5.45 -6.66 4.79
CA ILE A 82 -5.21 -6.22 6.17
C ILE A 82 -6.33 -5.28 6.59
N THR A 83 -6.94 -5.52 7.74
CA THR A 83 -7.92 -4.61 8.32
C THR A 83 -7.23 -3.65 9.30
N THR A 84 -7.66 -2.39 9.29
CA THR A 84 -7.16 -1.32 10.14
C THR A 84 -8.32 -0.44 10.60
N ASP A 85 -8.09 0.48 11.53
CA ASP A 85 -9.11 1.47 11.94
C ASP A 85 -9.50 2.43 10.81
N TRP A 86 -8.63 2.60 9.81
CA TRP A 86 -8.90 3.43 8.63
C TRP A 86 -9.75 2.71 7.57
N GLY A 87 -9.63 1.38 7.46
CA GLY A 87 -10.27 0.59 6.41
C GLY A 87 -9.50 -0.69 6.08
N VAL A 88 -9.67 -1.20 4.87
CA VAL A 88 -9.05 -2.45 4.42
C VAL A 88 -7.98 -2.17 3.36
N MET A 89 -6.81 -2.78 3.51
CA MET A 89 -5.69 -2.65 2.58
C MET A 89 -5.47 -3.98 1.86
N ILE A 90 -5.43 -3.98 0.54
CA ILE A 90 -5.33 -5.17 -0.30
C ILE A 90 -4.12 -5.05 -1.21
N GLY A 91 -3.30 -6.11 -1.26
CA GLY A 91 -2.09 -6.13 -2.06
C GLY A 91 -1.19 -7.34 -1.78
N PRO A 92 0.04 -7.32 -2.31
CA PRO A 92 1.03 -8.37 -2.08
C PRO A 92 1.60 -8.32 -0.66
N ASP A 93 1.82 -9.48 -0.04
CA ASP A 93 2.58 -9.62 1.20
C ASP A 93 4.09 -9.52 0.92
N ASN A 94 4.55 -8.30 0.70
CA ASN A 94 5.95 -7.99 0.38
C ASN A 94 6.49 -6.74 1.09
N GLY A 95 5.73 -6.20 2.06
CA GLY A 95 6.09 -4.98 2.78
C GLY A 95 5.47 -3.68 2.23
N LEU A 96 4.83 -3.72 1.06
CA LEU A 96 4.24 -2.54 0.42
C LEU A 96 3.20 -1.82 1.30
N LEU A 97 2.37 -2.56 2.02
CA LEU A 97 1.26 -2.01 2.80
C LEU A 97 1.66 -1.53 4.19
N ASN A 98 2.85 -1.89 4.66
CA ASN A 98 3.19 -1.87 6.08
C ASN A 98 3.21 -0.47 6.67
N LEU A 99 3.79 0.50 5.96
CA LEU A 99 3.93 1.86 6.48
C LEU A 99 2.59 2.59 6.51
N ALA A 100 1.74 2.39 5.51
CA ALA A 100 0.37 2.89 5.53
C ALA A 100 -0.41 2.27 6.69
N CYS A 101 -0.29 0.95 6.88
CA CYS A 101 -0.92 0.22 7.98
C CYS A 101 -0.47 0.75 9.35
N ALA A 102 0.84 0.90 9.58
CA ALA A 102 1.38 1.44 10.82
C ALA A 102 0.91 2.88 11.09
N THR A 103 0.84 3.72 10.05
CA THR A 103 0.41 5.13 10.15
C THR A 103 -1.00 5.29 10.68
N VAL A 104 -1.89 4.32 10.41
CA VAL A 104 -3.30 4.37 10.81
C VAL A 104 -3.63 3.54 12.05
N GLY A 105 -2.61 3.21 12.87
CA GLY A 105 -2.79 2.48 14.13
C GLY A 105 -2.49 0.98 14.06
N GLY A 106 -2.04 0.47 12.90
CA GLY A 106 -1.60 -0.91 12.73
C GLY A 106 -2.70 -1.89 12.31
N ALA A 107 -2.26 -3.13 12.06
CA ALA A 107 -3.12 -4.22 11.60
C ALA A 107 -3.98 -4.78 12.73
N GLN A 108 -5.27 -4.96 12.46
CA GLN A 108 -6.22 -5.60 13.38
C GLN A 108 -6.39 -7.08 13.04
N LYS A 109 -6.53 -7.40 11.75
CA LYS A 109 -6.60 -8.76 11.22
C LYS A 109 -5.99 -8.82 9.82
N ALA A 110 -5.62 -10.00 9.38
CA ALA A 110 -5.22 -10.25 8.00
C ALA A 110 -5.87 -11.52 7.45
N TYR A 111 -6.14 -11.52 6.14
CA TYR A 111 -6.76 -12.65 5.44
C TYR A 111 -6.00 -12.93 4.15
N ALA A 112 -5.85 -14.21 3.82
CA ALA A 112 -5.42 -14.61 2.49
C ALA A 112 -6.58 -14.43 1.49
N LEU A 113 -6.26 -14.07 0.24
CA LEU A 113 -7.23 -13.90 -0.84
C LEU A 113 -7.36 -15.19 -1.64
N GLU A 114 -8.01 -16.19 -1.05
CA GLU A 114 -8.02 -17.57 -1.56
C GLU A 114 -9.42 -18.09 -1.92
N ASN A 115 -10.48 -17.29 -1.75
CA ASN A 115 -11.82 -17.68 -2.20
C ASN A 115 -11.90 -17.71 -3.73
N GLU A 116 -11.88 -18.93 -4.29
CA GLU A 116 -11.90 -19.19 -5.73
C GLU A 116 -13.11 -18.57 -6.46
N ASN A 117 -14.24 -18.35 -5.78
CA ASN A 117 -15.42 -17.69 -6.38
C ASN A 117 -15.17 -16.23 -6.74
N TRP A 118 -14.14 -15.61 -6.14
CA TRP A 118 -13.75 -14.23 -6.37
C TRP A 118 -12.43 -14.11 -7.14
N ILE A 119 -11.79 -15.22 -7.50
CA ILE A 119 -10.60 -15.23 -8.34
C ILE A 119 -11.03 -15.37 -9.79
N ILE A 120 -10.56 -14.48 -10.67
CA ILE A 120 -10.82 -14.60 -12.11
C ILE A 120 -10.01 -15.80 -12.65
N PRO A 121 -10.64 -16.79 -13.30
CA PRO A 121 -9.91 -17.90 -13.90
C PRO A 121 -8.93 -17.41 -14.97
N HIS A 122 -7.69 -17.87 -14.91
CA HIS A 122 -6.62 -17.48 -15.83
C HIS A 122 -5.62 -18.63 -15.98
N GLU A 123 -5.02 -18.76 -17.16
CA GLU A 123 -4.01 -19.80 -17.43
C GLU A 123 -2.58 -19.37 -17.05
N GLY A 124 -2.33 -18.06 -16.92
CA GLY A 124 -1.04 -17.49 -16.51
C GLY A 124 -0.96 -17.24 -15.01
N ASN A 125 0.12 -16.60 -14.55
CA ASN A 125 0.25 -16.17 -13.15
C ASN A 125 0.89 -14.77 -13.01
N THR A 126 0.70 -13.92 -14.01
CA THR A 126 1.47 -12.68 -14.18
C THR A 126 0.70 -11.40 -13.88
N PHE A 127 -0.60 -11.47 -13.59
CA PHE A 127 -1.42 -10.26 -13.39
C PHE A 127 -2.44 -10.36 -12.25
N HIS A 128 -1.96 -10.65 -11.04
CA HIS A 128 -2.79 -10.74 -9.83
C HIS A 128 -3.59 -9.50 -9.51
N ALA A 129 -3.18 -8.31 -9.98
CA ALA A 129 -4.01 -7.11 -9.83
C ALA A 129 -5.37 -7.25 -10.50
N ARG A 130 -5.40 -7.82 -11.70
CA ARG A 130 -6.64 -8.12 -12.42
C ARG A 130 -7.35 -9.31 -11.80
N ASP A 131 -6.60 -10.39 -11.52
CA ASP A 131 -7.19 -11.70 -11.28
C ASP A 131 -7.61 -11.94 -9.82
N ILE A 132 -6.95 -11.27 -8.86
CA ILE A 132 -7.14 -11.49 -7.42
C ILE A 132 -7.44 -10.18 -6.70
N PHE A 133 -6.58 -9.16 -6.81
CA PHE A 133 -6.71 -7.98 -5.96
C PHE A 133 -7.94 -7.13 -6.30
N ALA A 134 -8.18 -6.84 -7.58
CA ALA A 134 -9.32 -6.01 -8.00
C ALA A 134 -10.68 -6.63 -7.68
N PRO A 135 -10.94 -7.93 -7.92
CA PRO A 135 -12.20 -8.55 -7.54
C PRO A 135 -12.51 -8.48 -6.04
N PHE A 136 -11.52 -8.77 -5.19
CA PHE A 136 -11.70 -8.73 -3.74
C PHE A 136 -11.91 -7.30 -3.24
N ALA A 137 -11.14 -6.33 -3.76
CA ALA A 137 -11.31 -4.93 -3.43
C ALA A 137 -12.71 -4.42 -3.79
N ALA A 138 -13.19 -4.73 -5.00
CA ALA A 138 -14.53 -4.34 -5.45
C ALA A 138 -15.65 -5.07 -4.71
N GLY A 139 -15.52 -6.39 -4.52
CA GLY A 139 -16.48 -7.20 -3.78
C GLY A 139 -16.69 -6.67 -2.36
N TYR A 140 -15.60 -6.39 -1.66
CA TYR A 140 -15.68 -5.85 -0.31
C TYR A 140 -16.22 -4.42 -0.28
N ALA A 141 -15.68 -3.50 -1.10
CA ALA A 141 -16.13 -2.11 -1.14
C ALA A 141 -17.62 -1.96 -1.51
N SER A 142 -18.13 -2.87 -2.34
CA SER A 142 -19.55 -2.92 -2.75
C SER A 142 -20.47 -3.53 -1.67
N GLY A 143 -19.91 -4.25 -0.69
CA GLY A 143 -20.63 -5.02 0.31
C GLY A 143 -21.13 -6.38 -0.17
N GLN A 144 -20.69 -6.85 -1.35
CA GLN A 144 -21.03 -8.17 -1.90
C GLN A 144 -20.18 -9.31 -1.31
N LEU A 145 -18.97 -9.00 -0.84
CA LEU A 145 -18.04 -9.94 -0.22
C LEU A 145 -17.76 -9.51 1.23
N LYS A 146 -17.90 -10.41 2.21
CA LYS A 146 -17.51 -10.15 3.60
C LYS A 146 -16.06 -10.55 3.84
N LEU A 147 -15.44 -9.99 4.89
CA LEU A 147 -14.03 -10.29 5.23
C LEU A 147 -13.79 -11.77 5.49
N GLU A 148 -14.72 -12.43 6.17
CA GLU A 148 -14.62 -13.84 6.53
C GLU A 148 -14.72 -14.76 5.31
N GLU A 149 -15.16 -14.23 4.18
CA GLU A 149 -15.26 -14.94 2.91
C GLU A 149 -14.01 -14.71 2.04
N PHE A 150 -12.99 -13.99 2.50
CA PHE A 150 -11.77 -13.77 1.70
C PHE A 150 -10.94 -15.05 1.57
N GLY A 151 -10.83 -15.80 2.67
CA GLY A 151 -9.95 -16.94 2.81
C GLY A 151 -9.57 -17.14 4.29
N PRO A 152 -8.57 -17.98 4.60
CA PRO A 152 -8.13 -18.18 5.97
C PRO A 152 -7.59 -16.87 6.58
N GLU A 153 -7.92 -16.66 7.86
CA GLU A 153 -7.28 -15.62 8.67
C GLU A 153 -5.80 -15.97 8.86
N LEU A 154 -4.93 -14.98 8.69
CA LEU A 154 -3.49 -15.09 8.79
C LEU A 154 -3.01 -14.57 10.15
N ASP A 155 -1.95 -15.19 10.68
CA ASP A 155 -1.23 -14.62 11.82
C ASP A 155 -0.53 -13.33 11.38
N LEU A 156 -0.69 -12.26 12.17
CA LEU A 156 -0.05 -10.98 11.90
C LEU A 156 1.49 -11.06 12.05
N GLU A 157 1.98 -11.97 12.90
CA GLU A 157 3.41 -12.20 13.10
C GLU A 157 4.08 -12.84 11.87
N ASP A 158 3.30 -13.57 11.05
CA ASP A 158 3.78 -14.23 9.83
C ASP A 158 3.85 -13.30 8.61
N LEU A 159 3.27 -12.10 8.70
CA LEU A 159 3.28 -11.14 7.59
C LEU A 159 4.67 -10.54 7.40
N LYS A 160 5.08 -10.34 6.14
CA LYS A 160 6.39 -9.74 5.86
C LYS A 160 6.44 -8.32 6.39
N GLN A 161 7.43 -8.04 7.21
CA GLN A 161 7.70 -6.71 7.71
C GLN A 161 8.68 -5.95 6.82
N TYR A 162 8.30 -4.74 6.40
CA TYR A 162 9.24 -3.80 5.79
C TYR A 162 9.98 -3.04 6.90
N LEU A 163 11.31 -3.18 6.93
CA LEU A 163 12.15 -2.48 7.90
C LEU A 163 12.58 -1.13 7.32
N ILE A 164 12.27 -0.04 8.02
CA ILE A 164 12.85 1.28 7.73
C ILE A 164 14.15 1.43 8.53
N PRO A 165 15.24 1.94 7.92
CA PRO A 165 16.43 2.31 8.67
C PRO A 165 16.11 3.39 9.72
N LEU A 166 16.53 3.15 10.95
CA LEU A 166 16.50 4.17 12.00
C LEU A 166 17.63 5.18 11.80
N THR A 167 17.45 6.39 12.30
CA THR A 167 18.55 7.36 12.40
C THR A 167 19.57 6.89 13.43
N ASP A 168 20.85 7.17 13.18
CA ASP A 168 21.92 7.01 14.15
C ASP A 168 22.23 8.38 14.79
N ILE A 169 21.96 8.49 16.09
CA ILE A 169 22.02 9.74 16.83
C ILE A 169 23.19 9.69 17.81
N THR A 170 24.14 10.61 17.63
CA THR A 170 25.25 10.87 18.57
C THR A 170 25.05 12.22 19.24
N ASP A 171 25.89 12.62 20.18
CA ASP A 171 25.78 13.92 20.87
C ASP A 171 25.82 15.12 19.90
N ASP A 172 26.59 15.04 18.82
CA ASP A 172 26.84 16.16 17.89
C ASP A 172 26.19 16.00 16.50
N GLU A 173 25.69 14.80 16.16
CA GLU A 173 25.27 14.47 14.78
C GLU A 173 24.01 13.59 14.77
N ILE A 174 23.12 13.85 13.80
CA ILE A 174 22.04 12.93 13.41
C ILE A 174 22.37 12.40 12.01
N LYS A 175 22.62 11.10 11.89
CA LYS A 175 22.78 10.43 10.61
C LYS A 175 21.45 9.83 10.18
N GLY A 176 20.96 10.28 9.04
CA GLY A 176 19.77 9.73 8.39
C GLY A 176 20.03 9.34 6.95
N GLU A 177 18.98 8.84 6.31
CA GLU A 177 18.96 8.50 4.89
C GLU A 177 17.91 9.34 4.16
N VAL A 178 18.20 9.67 2.90
CA VAL A 178 17.15 10.14 1.99
C VAL A 178 16.26 8.95 1.64
N LEU A 179 15.01 9.01 2.09
CA LEU A 179 14.02 7.97 1.88
C LEU A 179 13.29 8.13 0.54
N TYR A 180 13.08 9.38 0.12
CA TYR A 180 12.25 9.70 -1.03
C TYR A 180 12.75 10.98 -1.70
N VAL A 181 12.76 10.99 -3.03
CA VAL A 181 12.99 12.18 -3.85
C VAL A 181 11.74 12.44 -4.67
N ASP A 182 11.17 13.63 -4.54
CA ASP A 182 9.98 14.00 -5.30
C ASP A 182 10.31 14.52 -6.71
N GLU A 183 9.28 14.76 -7.51
CA GLU A 183 9.44 15.24 -8.90
C GLU A 183 10.07 16.64 -8.99
N PHE A 184 10.00 17.43 -7.92
CA PHE A 184 10.64 18.74 -7.84
C PHE A 184 12.11 18.66 -7.38
N GLY A 185 12.58 17.46 -7.03
CA GLY A 185 13.93 17.23 -6.51
C GLY A 185 14.07 17.45 -5.01
N ASN A 186 12.96 17.54 -4.27
CA ASN A 186 13.02 17.61 -2.80
C ASN A 186 13.40 16.25 -2.23
N CYS A 187 14.37 16.24 -1.30
CA CYS A 187 14.78 15.05 -0.57
C CYS A 187 14.07 14.98 0.78
N GLN A 188 13.29 13.94 0.99
CA GLN A 188 12.73 13.63 2.30
C GLN A 188 13.62 12.62 3.01
N THR A 189 14.01 12.91 4.25
CA THR A 189 14.84 12.02 5.07
C THR A 189 14.01 11.22 6.06
N ASN A 190 14.63 10.25 6.73
CA ASN A 190 14.07 9.57 7.91
C ASN A 190 14.28 10.37 9.22
N ILE A 191 14.83 11.58 9.16
CA ILE A 191 15.04 12.44 10.34
C ILE A 191 13.73 13.16 10.66
N SER A 192 13.20 12.90 11.85
CA SER A 192 11.96 13.47 12.34
C SER A 192 12.14 14.90 12.89
N PRO A 193 11.08 15.72 12.89
CA PRO A 193 11.11 17.02 13.57
C PRO A 193 11.41 16.92 15.07
N GLN A 194 11.01 15.80 15.70
CA GLN A 194 11.28 15.57 17.11
C GLN A 194 12.77 15.38 17.38
N GLU A 195 13.47 14.59 16.56
CA GLU A 195 14.92 14.37 16.70
C GLU A 195 15.72 15.67 16.53
N LEU A 196 15.28 16.56 15.64
CA LEU A 196 15.86 17.91 15.52
C LEU A 196 15.61 18.74 16.78
N THR A 197 14.39 18.69 17.31
CA THR A 197 14.02 19.44 18.53
C THR A 197 14.75 18.91 19.76
N ASP A 198 14.96 17.59 19.87
CA ASP A 198 15.73 16.94 20.94
C ASP A 198 17.22 17.33 20.91
N LYS A 199 17.69 17.86 19.76
CA LYS A 199 19.02 18.45 19.57
C LYS A 199 19.03 19.98 19.66
N ASP A 200 17.98 20.58 20.20
CA ASP A 200 17.81 22.02 20.38
C ASP A 200 17.82 22.85 19.07
N TYR A 201 17.68 22.21 17.90
CA TYR A 201 17.54 22.92 16.62
C TYR A 201 16.17 23.61 16.51
N LYS A 202 16.17 24.80 15.92
CA LYS A 202 15.00 25.67 15.74
C LYS A 202 14.86 26.11 14.30
N ILE A 203 13.63 26.49 13.94
CA ILE A 203 13.36 27.11 12.64
C ILE A 203 14.19 28.39 12.52
N GLY A 204 15.02 28.45 11.48
CA GLY A 204 15.95 29.55 11.22
C GLY A 204 17.41 29.21 11.51
N ASP A 205 17.69 28.08 12.16
CA ASP A 205 19.04 27.63 12.40
C ASP A 205 19.71 27.14 11.10
N VAL A 206 21.02 27.36 11.03
CA VAL A 206 21.87 26.81 9.96
C VAL A 206 22.43 25.47 10.44
N ILE A 207 22.11 24.41 9.71
CA ILE A 207 22.65 23.07 9.95
C ILE A 207 23.96 22.94 9.15
N GLN A 208 25.01 22.43 9.79
CA GLN A 208 26.32 22.18 9.18
C GLN A 208 26.56 20.70 8.93
#